data_AF-A0A0M9EBL7-F1
#
_entry.id   AF-A0A0M9EBL7-F1
#
_cell.length_a   1.000
_cell.length_b   1.000
_cell.length_c   1.000
_cell.angle_alpha   90.00
_cell.angle_beta   90.00
_cell.angle_gamma   90.00
#
_symmetry.space_group_name_H-M   'P 1'
#
loop_
_entity.id
_entity.type
_entity.pdbx_description
1 polymer ?
#
loop_
_entity_poly.entity_id
_entity_poly.type
_entity_poly.pdbx_seq_one_letter_code
_entity_poly.pdbx_strand_id
1 'polypeptide(L)'
;MNTKRIKLPYGISNFKRLVRDNYYYIDKTKYIEQIENNPEPYIFFLRPRRFGKSLFVSQLRYYYGLEHKDQFDNIFGNYYIGKHPTSGANKYHVLHFEFSRINTTSKDSTFMGFLENVKDGIVEFITQYGLITDSEKINILSSKEPNTMLMKLFRAYRKANIYVIIDEYDHFANEILAFNFNGFKSFVSENGFVRKFYETIKAATADGIVEYFFGTGVTPITLDSMTSGFNIAKNFSTQKQFNNMLGFTEPEVKQLINLTLPDQSNHLLIKNIKELYNGYLFNENCQKIYNPDMVLYYLSEYQKNDMQPKELIDTNIASDYGKIKKLFALQEPFRNSQVLEELMTSGETPAILTPQFSFERDFNRNDFVSLLFYL
;
A
#
# COMPACT_ATOMS: atom_id res chain seq x y z
N MET A 1 -35.55 -15.84 -12.25
CA MET A 1 -35.52 -14.36 -12.21
C MET A 1 -34.12 -13.95 -12.65
N ASN A 2 -33.99 -13.03 -13.61
CA ASN A 2 -32.69 -12.63 -14.15
C ASN A 2 -32.03 -11.65 -13.15
N THR A 3 -31.47 -12.18 -12.05
CA THR A 3 -30.71 -11.39 -11.09
C THR A 3 -29.50 -10.82 -11.81
N LYS A 4 -29.48 -9.49 -11.95
CA LYS A 4 -28.40 -8.75 -12.62
C LYS A 4 -27.08 -9.10 -11.93
N ARG A 5 -26.21 -9.87 -12.61
CA ARG A 5 -24.90 -10.27 -12.08
C ARG A 5 -24.13 -9.05 -11.61
N ILE A 6 -23.63 -9.10 -10.38
CA ILE A 6 -22.84 -7.98 -9.84
C ILE A 6 -21.46 -7.97 -10.51
N LYS A 7 -20.93 -6.77 -10.76
CA LYS A 7 -19.57 -6.59 -11.28
C LYS A 7 -18.60 -6.57 -10.12
N LEU A 8 -17.84 -7.65 -9.93
CA LEU A 8 -16.79 -7.73 -8.92
C LEU A 8 -15.54 -6.95 -9.37
N PRO A 9 -14.94 -6.10 -8.52
CA PRO A 9 -13.79 -5.25 -8.87
C PRO A 9 -12.45 -6.01 -8.83
N TYR A 10 -12.43 -7.23 -9.34
CA TYR A 10 -11.22 -8.05 -9.38
C TYR A 10 -10.17 -7.39 -10.29
N GLY A 11 -8.99 -7.09 -9.73
CA GLY A 11 -7.91 -6.38 -10.42
C GLY A 11 -8.14 -4.88 -10.69
N ILE A 12 -9.19 -4.26 -10.14
CA ILE A 12 -9.47 -2.83 -10.33
C ILE A 12 -8.84 -1.99 -9.21
N SER A 13 -7.88 -1.14 -9.56
CA SER A 13 -7.20 -0.23 -8.64
C SER A 13 -7.54 1.25 -8.83
N ASN A 14 -8.28 1.62 -9.88
CA ASN A 14 -8.72 3.00 -10.11
C ASN A 14 -10.14 3.19 -9.56
N PHE A 15 -10.28 4.00 -8.51
CA PHE A 15 -11.55 4.20 -7.83
C PHE A 15 -12.61 4.87 -8.72
N LYS A 16 -12.26 5.93 -9.44
CA LYS A 16 -13.18 6.59 -10.38
C LYS A 16 -13.70 5.63 -11.45
N ARG A 17 -12.87 4.72 -11.96
CA ARG A 17 -13.31 3.66 -12.88
C ARG A 17 -14.29 2.70 -12.21
N LEU A 18 -13.98 2.26 -10.99
CA LEU A 18 -14.86 1.40 -10.19
C LEU A 18 -16.26 2.00 -10.07
N VAL A 19 -16.34 3.31 -9.76
CA VAL A 19 -17.61 4.04 -9.65
C VAL A 19 -18.31 4.18 -11.00
N ARG A 20 -17.61 4.72 -12.01
CA ARG A 20 -18.14 4.98 -13.36
C ARG A 20 -18.70 3.72 -14.01
N ASP A 21 -17.98 2.59 -13.89
CA ASP A 21 -18.33 1.35 -14.55
C ASP A 21 -19.32 0.49 -13.71
N ASN A 22 -19.76 1.02 -12.55
CA ASN A 22 -20.71 0.43 -11.61
C ASN A 22 -20.27 -0.94 -11.09
N TYR A 23 -19.03 -1.03 -10.63
CA TYR A 23 -18.52 -2.18 -9.88
C TYR A 23 -19.03 -2.16 -8.45
N TYR A 24 -19.30 -3.33 -7.89
CA TYR A 24 -19.69 -3.46 -6.50
C TYR A 24 -18.50 -3.17 -5.59
N TYR A 25 -18.65 -2.19 -4.70
CA TYR A 25 -17.61 -1.77 -3.77
C TYR A 25 -18.12 -1.86 -2.34
N ILE A 26 -17.35 -2.55 -1.48
CA ILE A 26 -17.55 -2.49 -0.04
C ILE A 26 -17.01 -1.16 0.44
N ASP A 27 -17.92 -0.27 0.86
CA ASP A 27 -17.58 1.09 1.23
C ASP A 27 -16.67 1.15 2.46
N LYS A 28 -15.41 1.53 2.24
CA LYS A 28 -14.41 1.80 3.28
C LYS A 28 -14.10 3.30 3.41
N THR A 29 -14.87 4.17 2.76
CA THR A 29 -14.54 5.61 2.69
C THR A 29 -14.61 6.33 4.03
N LYS A 30 -15.31 5.78 5.03
CA LYS A 30 -15.29 6.28 6.43
C LYS A 30 -13.89 6.35 7.05
N TYR A 31 -12.94 5.54 6.56
CA TYR A 31 -11.59 5.55 7.09
C TYR A 31 -10.80 6.78 6.64
N ILE A 32 -11.26 7.53 5.64
CA ILE A 32 -10.70 8.83 5.27
C ILE A 32 -10.93 9.83 6.41
N GLU A 33 -12.18 9.97 6.87
CA GLU A 33 -12.53 10.78 8.04
C GLU A 33 -11.77 10.32 9.29
N GLN A 34 -11.66 9.01 9.50
CA GLN A 34 -10.94 8.47 10.64
C GLN A 34 -9.44 8.75 10.60
N ILE A 35 -8.83 8.80 9.41
CA ILE A 35 -7.43 9.22 9.22
C ILE A 35 -7.28 10.70 9.56
N GLU A 36 -8.20 11.56 9.13
CA GLU A 36 -8.13 13.01 9.41
C GLU A 36 -8.34 13.35 10.89
N ASN A 37 -9.20 12.60 11.58
CA ASN A 37 -9.44 12.77 13.02
C ASN A 37 -8.28 12.25 13.89
N ASN A 38 -7.28 11.62 13.29
CA ASN A 38 -6.13 11.09 13.99
C ASN A 38 -5.05 12.18 14.17
N PRO A 39 -4.39 12.28 15.34
CA PRO A 39 -3.44 13.37 15.60
C PRO A 39 -2.15 13.29 14.77
N GLU A 40 -1.71 12.10 14.34
CA GLU A 40 -0.53 11.95 13.49
C GLU A 40 -0.85 12.21 12.01
N PRO A 41 -0.24 13.24 11.37
CA PRO A 41 -0.51 13.61 9.97
C PRO A 41 0.35 12.84 8.94
N TYR A 42 1.34 12.08 9.41
CA TYR A 42 2.29 11.36 8.57
C TYR A 42 2.16 9.87 8.84
N ILE A 43 1.56 9.15 7.90
CA ILE A 43 1.06 7.79 8.13
C ILE A 43 1.72 6.82 7.16
N PHE A 44 2.19 5.70 7.70
CA PHE A 44 2.38 4.48 6.92
C PHE A 44 1.26 3.48 7.24
N PHE A 45 0.69 2.88 6.20
CA PHE A 45 -0.25 1.79 6.35
C PHE A 45 0.14 0.62 5.45
N LEU A 46 0.48 -0.50 6.06
CA LEU A 46 1.05 -1.67 5.41
C LEU A 46 0.06 -2.82 5.45
N ARG A 47 -0.04 -3.53 4.34
CA ARG A 47 -0.81 -4.76 4.21
C ARG A 47 -0.12 -5.69 3.23
N PRO A 48 -0.36 -7.00 3.33
CA PRO A 48 0.00 -7.97 2.30
C PRO A 48 -0.41 -7.53 0.89
N ARG A 49 0.21 -8.13 -0.12
CA ARG A 49 -0.14 -7.86 -1.52
C ARG A 49 -1.63 -8.14 -1.76
N ARG A 50 -2.20 -7.43 -2.74
CA ARG A 50 -3.61 -7.59 -3.14
C ARG A 50 -4.68 -7.26 -2.09
N PHE A 51 -4.31 -6.55 -1.01
CA PHE A 51 -5.25 -6.07 0.02
C PHE A 51 -6.10 -4.83 -0.35
N GLY A 52 -5.95 -4.29 -1.56
CA GLY A 52 -6.66 -3.07 -1.98
C GLY A 52 -5.96 -1.75 -1.65
N LYS A 53 -4.64 -1.79 -1.35
CA LYS A 53 -3.81 -0.61 -1.04
C LYS A 53 -3.86 0.44 -2.17
N SER A 54 -3.57 0.06 -3.41
CA SER A 54 -3.60 0.99 -4.56
C SER A 54 -5.00 1.54 -4.85
N LEU A 55 -6.05 0.76 -4.61
CA LEU A 55 -7.42 1.26 -4.70
C LEU A 55 -7.71 2.33 -3.64
N PHE A 56 -7.17 2.17 -2.44
CA PHE A 56 -7.26 3.16 -1.38
C PHE A 56 -6.43 4.41 -1.69
N VAL A 57 -5.19 4.26 -2.19
CA VAL A 57 -4.39 5.38 -2.71
C VAL A 57 -5.15 6.15 -3.79
N SER A 58 -5.78 5.44 -4.74
CA SER A 58 -6.63 6.07 -5.75
C SER A 58 -7.80 6.85 -5.13
N GLN A 59 -8.44 6.33 -4.07
CA GLN A 59 -9.48 7.06 -3.33
C GLN A 59 -8.94 8.33 -2.68
N LEU A 60 -7.80 8.24 -1.98
CA LEU A 60 -7.19 9.41 -1.34
C LEU A 60 -6.84 10.50 -2.37
N ARG A 61 -6.28 10.12 -3.52
CA ARG A 61 -5.99 11.05 -4.62
C ARG A 61 -7.24 11.79 -5.09
N TYR A 62 -8.33 11.07 -5.35
CA TYR A 62 -9.59 11.71 -5.79
C TYR A 62 -10.24 12.55 -4.69
N TYR A 63 -10.13 12.12 -3.44
CA TYR A 63 -10.75 12.81 -2.31
C TYR A 63 -10.02 14.11 -1.96
N TYR A 64 -8.69 14.08 -1.88
CA TYR A 64 -7.88 15.22 -1.45
C TYR A 64 -7.48 16.15 -2.59
N GLY A 65 -7.35 15.63 -3.82
CA GLY A 65 -6.88 16.37 -4.99
C GLY A 65 -7.82 17.50 -5.39
N LEU A 66 -7.31 18.74 -5.38
CA LEU A 66 -8.09 19.94 -5.69
C LEU A 66 -8.63 19.95 -7.13
N GLU A 67 -7.93 19.30 -8.05
CA GLU A 67 -8.33 19.11 -9.45
C GLU A 67 -9.60 18.27 -9.64
N HIS A 68 -10.07 17.58 -8.59
CA HIS A 68 -11.23 16.70 -8.63
C HIS A 68 -12.48 17.31 -7.99
N LYS A 69 -12.42 18.57 -7.54
CA LYS A 69 -13.51 19.26 -6.83
C LYS A 69 -14.85 19.20 -7.57
N ASP A 70 -14.85 19.46 -8.88
CA ASP A 70 -16.07 19.47 -9.70
C ASP A 70 -16.66 18.07 -9.94
N GLN A 71 -15.95 17.02 -9.54
CA GLN A 71 -16.35 15.62 -9.69
C GLN A 71 -16.69 14.96 -8.35
N PHE A 72 -16.64 15.70 -7.24
CA PHE A 72 -16.81 15.15 -5.89
C PHE A 72 -18.10 14.34 -5.76
N ASP A 73 -19.25 14.93 -6.09
CA ASP A 73 -20.56 14.26 -5.94
C ASP A 73 -20.67 13.00 -6.81
N ASN A 74 -20.09 13.03 -8.02
CA ASN A 74 -20.08 11.89 -8.94
C ASN A 74 -19.21 10.74 -8.41
N ILE A 75 -18.06 11.04 -7.81
CA ILE A 75 -17.11 10.04 -7.31
C ILE A 75 -17.53 9.52 -5.93
N PHE A 76 -17.97 10.39 -5.03
CA PHE A 76 -18.16 10.08 -3.61
C PHE A 76 -19.61 10.11 -3.12
N GLY A 77 -20.56 10.75 -3.82
CA GLY A 77 -21.89 11.05 -3.30
C GLY A 77 -22.71 9.83 -2.83
N ASN A 78 -22.44 8.64 -3.37
CA ASN A 78 -23.09 7.40 -2.96
C ASN A 78 -22.47 6.74 -1.72
N TYR A 79 -21.24 7.13 -1.35
CA TYR A 79 -20.44 6.54 -0.28
C TYR A 79 -20.50 7.38 0.99
N TYR A 80 -20.04 6.81 2.10
CA TYR A 80 -20.02 7.44 3.42
C TYR A 80 -19.36 8.82 3.37
N ILE A 81 -18.17 8.93 2.79
CA ILE A 81 -17.40 10.19 2.82
C ILE A 81 -18.00 11.28 1.92
N GLY A 82 -18.78 10.92 0.89
CA GLY A 82 -19.52 11.91 0.10
C GLY A 82 -20.71 12.49 0.86
N LYS A 83 -21.29 11.71 1.78
CA LYS A 83 -22.36 12.15 2.68
C LYS A 83 -21.83 12.85 3.94
N HIS A 84 -20.57 12.60 4.29
CA HIS A 84 -19.87 13.16 5.45
C HIS A 84 -18.51 13.74 5.00
N PRO A 85 -18.49 14.77 4.14
CA PRO A 85 -17.24 15.39 3.72
C PRO A 85 -16.55 16.05 4.92
N THR A 86 -15.24 15.88 5.01
CA THR A 86 -14.38 16.55 5.99
C THR A 86 -13.89 17.88 5.44
N SER A 87 -13.18 18.65 6.27
CA SER A 87 -12.47 19.85 5.82
C SER A 87 -11.32 19.57 4.84
N GLY A 88 -10.87 18.31 4.71
CA GLY A 88 -9.81 17.89 3.80
C GLY A 88 -10.24 17.71 2.35
N ALA A 89 -11.54 17.61 2.07
CA ALA A 89 -12.07 17.33 0.74
C ALA A 89 -11.60 18.36 -0.32
N ASN A 90 -10.95 17.85 -1.38
CA ASN A 90 -10.42 18.57 -2.54
C ASN A 90 -9.64 19.86 -2.19
N LYS A 91 -8.84 19.83 -1.12
CA LYS A 91 -8.08 20.98 -0.59
C LYS A 91 -6.61 21.00 -1.02
N TYR A 92 -6.05 19.85 -1.39
CA TYR A 92 -4.60 19.66 -1.48
C TYR A 92 -4.11 19.55 -2.92
N HIS A 93 -2.84 19.91 -3.11
CA HIS A 93 -2.10 19.53 -4.30
C HIS A 93 -1.40 18.21 -3.99
N VAL A 94 -1.84 17.14 -4.63
CA VAL A 94 -1.39 15.79 -4.31
C VAL A 94 -0.13 15.48 -5.10
N LEU A 95 0.99 15.33 -4.39
CA LEU A 95 2.24 14.84 -4.97
C LEU A 95 2.31 13.33 -4.79
N HIS A 96 2.17 12.59 -5.88
CA HIS A 96 2.04 11.14 -5.86
C HIS A 96 3.25 10.43 -6.48
N PHE A 97 3.73 9.38 -5.82
CA PHE A 97 4.76 8.48 -6.33
C PHE A 97 4.28 7.01 -6.24
N GLU A 98 4.65 6.18 -7.23
CA GLU A 98 4.29 4.76 -7.30
C GLU A 98 5.53 3.95 -7.64
N PHE A 99 6.11 3.28 -6.64
CA PHE A 99 7.46 2.70 -6.73
C PHE A 99 7.52 1.26 -7.23
N SER A 100 6.41 0.66 -7.69
CA SER A 100 6.39 -0.71 -8.20
C SER A 100 7.21 -0.92 -9.48
N ARG A 101 7.48 0.14 -10.26
CA ARG A 101 8.11 0.06 -11.59
C ARG A 101 9.63 0.29 -11.61
N ILE A 102 10.26 0.36 -10.45
CA ILE A 102 11.70 0.62 -10.34
C ILE A 102 12.49 -0.64 -10.75
N ASN A 103 13.43 -0.50 -11.69
CA ASN A 103 14.28 -1.61 -12.13
C ASN A 103 15.37 -1.93 -11.09
N THR A 104 15.28 -3.10 -10.46
CA THR A 104 16.19 -3.53 -9.39
C THR A 104 17.29 -4.50 -9.86
N THR A 105 17.57 -4.60 -11.16
CA THR A 105 18.55 -5.55 -11.71
C THR A 105 19.98 -5.27 -11.21
N SER A 106 20.34 -4.00 -11.09
CA SER A 106 21.63 -3.56 -10.56
C SER A 106 21.49 -2.33 -9.68
N LYS A 107 22.57 -1.95 -9.00
CA LYS A 107 22.63 -0.72 -8.20
C LYS A 107 22.35 0.53 -9.03
N ASP A 108 22.98 0.63 -10.20
CA ASP A 108 22.81 1.79 -11.08
C ASP A 108 21.41 1.82 -11.69
N SER A 109 20.85 0.67 -12.09
CA SER A 109 19.48 0.62 -12.61
C SER A 109 18.46 0.99 -11.54
N THR A 110 18.70 0.61 -10.29
CA THR A 110 17.82 0.96 -9.16
C THR A 110 17.82 2.46 -8.93
N PHE A 111 19.01 3.08 -8.87
CA PHE A 111 19.15 4.53 -8.72
C PHE A 111 18.47 5.27 -9.88
N MET A 112 18.76 4.89 -11.12
CA MET A 112 18.17 5.53 -12.30
C MET A 112 16.65 5.34 -12.36
N GLY A 113 16.15 4.15 -12.03
CA GLY A 113 14.72 3.87 -11.97
C GLY A 113 14.01 4.70 -10.89
N PHE A 114 14.63 4.86 -9.72
CA PHE A 114 14.11 5.72 -8.66
C PHE A 114 14.11 7.20 -9.08
N LEU A 115 15.20 7.67 -9.69
CA LEU A 115 15.32 9.04 -10.19
C LEU A 115 14.25 9.37 -11.24
N GLU A 116 14.08 8.51 -12.25
CA GLU A 116 13.06 8.72 -13.29
C GLU A 116 11.65 8.65 -12.71
N ASN A 117 11.38 7.77 -11.74
CA ASN A 117 10.08 7.73 -11.07
C ASN A 117 9.76 9.03 -10.31
N VAL A 118 10.73 9.56 -9.54
CA VAL A 118 10.59 10.84 -8.84
C VAL A 118 10.38 11.98 -9.84
N LYS A 119 11.16 11.99 -10.93
CA LYS A 119 11.04 12.98 -12.00
C LYS A 119 9.66 12.94 -12.66
N ASP A 120 9.13 11.76 -12.97
CA ASP A 120 7.80 11.60 -13.55
C ASP A 120 6.71 12.14 -12.61
N GLY A 121 6.77 11.80 -11.33
CA GLY A 121 5.82 12.32 -10.33
C GLY A 121 5.88 13.86 -10.20
N ILE A 122 7.08 14.44 -10.26
CA ILE A 122 7.27 15.90 -10.25
C ILE A 122 6.74 16.54 -11.53
N VAL A 123 6.97 15.93 -12.70
CA VAL A 123 6.44 16.41 -13.98
C VAL A 123 4.92 16.36 -14.01
N GLU A 124 4.30 15.27 -13.54
CA GLU A 124 2.85 15.13 -13.43
C GLU A 124 2.29 16.22 -12.52
N PHE A 125 2.88 16.41 -11.33
CA PHE A 125 2.48 17.45 -10.38
C PHE A 125 2.56 18.87 -10.97
N ILE A 126 3.70 19.22 -11.58
CA ILE A 126 3.89 20.54 -12.19
C ILE A 126 2.87 20.79 -13.29
N THR A 127 2.66 19.79 -14.15
CA THR A 127 1.74 19.89 -15.29
C THR A 127 0.30 20.00 -14.85
N GLN A 128 -0.11 19.24 -13.82
CA GLN A 128 -1.47 19.21 -13.31
C GLN A 128 -1.90 20.55 -12.71
N TYR A 129 -0.98 21.22 -12.00
CA TYR A 129 -1.32 22.39 -11.20
C TYR A 129 -0.86 23.73 -11.79
N GLY A 130 0.10 23.74 -12.71
CA GLY A 130 0.56 24.95 -13.39
C GLY A 130 1.14 26.02 -12.44
N LEU A 131 1.64 25.62 -11.27
CA LEU A 131 2.12 26.53 -10.23
C LEU A 131 3.62 26.84 -10.30
N ILE A 132 4.34 26.17 -11.19
CA ILE A 132 5.80 26.28 -11.35
C ILE A 132 6.08 26.86 -12.73
N THR A 133 6.91 27.90 -12.79
CA THR A 133 7.28 28.53 -14.07
C THR A 133 8.14 27.59 -14.93
N ASP A 134 8.18 27.82 -16.25
CA ASP A 134 9.03 27.01 -17.14
C ASP A 134 10.52 27.08 -16.74
N SER A 135 10.99 28.25 -16.29
CA SER A 135 12.37 28.42 -15.82
C SER A 135 12.67 27.61 -14.55
N GLU A 136 11.73 27.57 -13.60
CA GLU A 136 11.84 26.76 -12.39
C GLU A 136 11.74 25.27 -12.72
N LYS A 137 10.84 24.88 -13.62
CA LYS A 137 10.71 23.50 -14.13
C LYS A 137 12.03 23.02 -14.73
N ILE A 138 12.67 23.80 -15.61
CA ILE A 138 13.97 23.46 -16.19
C ILE A 138 15.03 23.30 -15.08
N ASN A 139 15.06 24.23 -14.12
CA ASN A 139 16.00 24.15 -12.99
C ASN A 139 15.78 22.89 -12.12
N ILE A 140 14.52 22.55 -11.82
CA ILE A 140 14.15 21.34 -11.08
C ILE A 140 14.63 20.09 -11.84
N LEU A 141 14.22 19.96 -13.12
CA LEU A 141 14.45 18.76 -13.93
C LEU A 141 15.91 18.59 -14.38
N SER A 142 16.74 19.63 -14.28
CA SER A 142 18.19 19.55 -14.54
C SER A 142 18.98 18.81 -13.44
N SER A 143 18.38 18.63 -12.25
CA SER A 143 19.03 17.93 -11.14
C SER A 143 19.18 16.43 -11.42
N LYS A 144 20.35 15.88 -11.11
CA LYS A 144 20.65 14.44 -11.27
C LYS A 144 20.34 13.59 -10.04
N GLU A 145 19.93 14.23 -8.95
CA GLU A 145 19.67 13.57 -7.67
C GLU A 145 18.18 13.75 -7.28
N PRO A 146 17.48 12.66 -6.89
CA PRO A 146 16.04 12.71 -6.61
C PRO A 146 15.68 13.69 -5.49
N ASN A 147 16.46 13.69 -4.41
CA ASN A 147 16.27 14.58 -3.27
C ASN A 147 16.47 16.06 -3.66
N THR A 148 17.45 16.35 -4.51
CA THR A 148 17.71 17.73 -4.97
C THR A 148 16.59 18.23 -5.87
N MET A 149 16.03 17.37 -6.71
CA MET A 149 14.87 17.69 -7.54
C MET A 149 13.67 18.04 -6.66
N LEU A 150 13.39 17.21 -5.66
CA LEU A 150 12.28 17.42 -4.74
C LEU A 150 12.45 18.69 -3.90
N MET A 151 13.66 18.95 -3.39
CA MET A 151 13.98 20.18 -2.65
C MET A 151 13.74 21.43 -3.51
N LYS A 152 14.15 21.41 -4.78
CA LYS A 152 13.90 22.53 -5.71
C LYS A 152 12.41 22.71 -5.98
N LEU A 153 11.64 21.62 -6.13
CA LEU A 153 10.19 21.69 -6.28
C LEU A 153 9.55 22.39 -5.08
N PHE A 154 9.84 21.94 -3.86
CA PHE A 154 9.25 22.51 -2.66
C PHE A 154 9.59 23.99 -2.49
N ARG A 155 10.84 24.39 -2.76
CA ARG A 155 11.25 25.81 -2.76
C ARG A 155 10.49 26.66 -3.79
N ALA A 156 10.22 26.10 -4.97
CA ALA A 156 9.50 26.82 -6.03
C ALA A 156 7.98 26.88 -5.78
N TYR A 157 7.41 25.90 -5.07
CA TYR A 157 5.96 25.77 -4.88
C TYR A 157 5.33 26.88 -4.02
N ARG A 158 6.07 27.44 -3.03
CA ARG A 158 5.71 28.61 -2.19
C ARG A 158 4.35 28.59 -1.45
N LYS A 159 3.51 27.56 -1.62
CA LYS A 159 2.23 27.35 -0.92
C LYS A 159 2.37 26.24 0.13
N ALA A 160 1.49 26.25 1.12
CA ALA A 160 1.43 25.29 2.22
C ALA A 160 0.15 24.44 2.11
N ASN A 161 0.14 23.44 1.23
CA ASN A 161 -0.97 22.48 1.08
C ASN A 161 -0.62 21.25 0.20
N ILE A 162 0.64 20.78 0.22
CA ILE A 162 0.99 19.52 -0.46
C ILE A 162 0.57 18.34 0.41
N TYR A 163 -0.13 17.38 -0.19
CA TYR A 163 -0.31 16.04 0.37
C TYR A 163 0.60 15.08 -0.41
N VAL A 164 1.61 14.52 0.25
CA VAL A 164 2.49 13.51 -0.37
C VAL A 164 1.90 12.12 -0.19
N ILE A 165 1.71 11.39 -1.30
CA ILE A 165 1.22 10.01 -1.28
C ILE A 165 2.21 9.09 -2.00
N ILE A 166 2.65 8.01 -1.35
CA ILE A 166 3.58 7.04 -1.92
C ILE A 166 2.96 5.64 -1.86
N ASP A 167 2.71 5.06 -3.03
CA ASP A 167 2.27 3.66 -3.17
C ASP A 167 3.48 2.74 -3.46
N GLU A 168 3.36 1.49 -3.00
CA GLU A 168 4.39 0.43 -3.14
C GLU A 168 5.80 0.91 -2.74
N TYR A 169 5.89 1.71 -1.66
CA TYR A 169 7.11 2.41 -1.24
C TYR A 169 8.31 1.49 -0.96
N ASP A 170 8.06 0.22 -0.66
CA ASP A 170 9.00 -0.83 -0.32
C ASP A 170 9.18 -1.86 -1.44
N HIS A 171 8.54 -1.70 -2.60
CA HIS A 171 8.58 -2.70 -3.67
C HIS A 171 10.01 -2.99 -4.12
N PHE A 172 10.75 -1.93 -4.50
CA PHE A 172 12.15 -2.06 -4.90
C PHE A 172 13.02 -2.61 -3.75
N ALA A 173 12.70 -2.25 -2.50
CA ALA A 173 13.43 -2.72 -1.33
C ALA A 173 13.28 -4.22 -1.13
N ASN A 174 12.04 -4.73 -1.20
CA ASN A 174 11.75 -6.17 -1.10
C ASN A 174 12.45 -6.96 -2.23
N GLU A 175 12.52 -6.41 -3.44
CA GLU A 175 13.20 -7.06 -4.55
C GLU A 175 14.71 -7.11 -4.34
N ILE A 176 15.35 -6.02 -3.95
CA ILE A 176 16.81 -5.98 -3.74
C ILE A 176 17.19 -6.83 -2.52
N LEU A 177 16.42 -6.76 -1.43
CA LEU A 177 16.68 -7.52 -0.20
C LEU A 177 16.73 -9.04 -0.46
N ALA A 178 15.90 -9.53 -1.38
CA ALA A 178 15.86 -10.95 -1.73
C ALA A 178 17.11 -11.47 -2.48
N PHE A 179 17.92 -10.61 -3.10
CA PHE A 179 19.07 -11.03 -3.92
C PHE A 179 20.40 -10.35 -3.60
N ASN A 180 20.39 -9.16 -2.98
CA ASN A 180 21.58 -8.34 -2.75
C ASN A 180 21.44 -7.48 -1.49
N PHE A 181 21.51 -8.12 -0.33
CA PHE A 181 21.41 -7.46 0.98
C PHE A 181 22.43 -6.31 1.17
N ASN A 182 23.68 -6.50 0.74
CA ASN A 182 24.72 -5.47 0.86
C ASN A 182 24.45 -4.27 -0.07
N GLY A 183 23.98 -4.53 -1.29
CA GLY A 183 23.55 -3.50 -2.23
C GLY A 183 22.38 -2.69 -1.66
N PHE A 184 21.38 -3.38 -1.10
CA PHE A 184 20.25 -2.76 -0.41
C PHE A 184 20.72 -1.83 0.72
N LYS A 185 21.58 -2.32 1.63
CA LYS A 185 22.15 -1.52 2.73
C LYS A 185 22.78 -0.22 2.24
N SER A 186 23.40 -0.21 1.05
CA SER A 186 24.01 0.99 0.48
C SER A 186 23.03 2.07 0.00
N PHE A 187 21.76 1.71 -0.27
CA PHE A 187 20.72 2.67 -0.72
C PHE A 187 19.99 3.34 0.43
N VAL A 188 20.04 2.69 1.59
CA VAL A 188 19.23 3.02 2.74
C VAL A 188 20.10 3.44 3.94
N SER A 189 21.42 3.39 3.81
CA SER A 189 22.38 3.98 4.75
C SER A 189 22.36 5.51 4.73
N GLU A 190 23.13 6.15 5.63
CA GLU A 190 23.22 7.60 5.78
C GLU A 190 23.47 8.38 4.47
N ASN A 191 24.26 7.81 3.56
CA ASN A 191 24.56 8.44 2.27
C ASN A 191 23.64 8.01 1.12
N GLY A 192 22.68 7.12 1.39
CA GLY A 192 21.77 6.53 0.43
C GLY A 192 20.75 7.51 -0.13
N PHE A 193 20.44 7.38 -1.42
CA PHE A 193 19.51 8.27 -2.12
C PHE A 193 18.06 8.15 -1.59
N VAL A 194 17.65 6.97 -1.13
CA VAL A 194 16.30 6.76 -0.55
C VAL A 194 16.17 7.57 0.73
N ARG A 195 17.15 7.47 1.63
CA ARG A 195 17.15 8.22 2.88
C ARG A 195 17.09 9.73 2.64
N LYS A 196 17.95 10.26 1.76
CA LYS A 196 17.97 11.69 1.40
C LYS A 196 16.66 12.18 0.80
N PHE A 197 15.98 11.35 0.01
CA PHE A 197 14.66 11.66 -0.54
C PHE A 197 13.63 11.88 0.58
N TYR A 198 13.57 10.97 1.54
CA TYR A 198 12.67 11.09 2.70
C TYR A 198 13.05 12.22 3.65
N GLU A 199 14.34 12.47 3.88
CA GLU A 199 14.84 13.66 4.60
C GLU A 199 14.36 14.97 3.98
N THR A 200 14.29 15.02 2.64
CA THR A 200 13.79 16.19 1.93
C THR A 200 12.28 16.39 2.14
N ILE A 201 11.49 15.31 2.19
CA ILE A 201 10.06 15.39 2.53
C ILE A 201 9.92 15.87 3.99
N LYS A 202 10.71 15.33 4.93
CA LYS A 202 10.70 15.77 6.34
C LYS A 202 11.04 17.25 6.50
N ALA A 203 12.03 17.74 5.76
CA ALA A 203 12.35 19.17 5.77
C ALA A 203 11.14 19.99 5.30
N ALA A 204 10.46 19.55 4.24
CA ALA A 204 9.29 20.23 3.71
C ALA A 204 8.06 20.17 4.64
N THR A 205 7.94 19.17 5.51
CA THR A 205 6.92 19.16 6.56
C THR A 205 7.25 20.17 7.67
N ALA A 206 8.52 20.29 8.05
CA ALA A 206 8.97 21.31 9.01
C ALA A 206 8.79 22.74 8.47
N ASP A 207 8.95 22.93 7.17
CA ASP A 207 8.71 24.21 6.48
C ASP A 207 7.22 24.51 6.24
N GLY A 208 6.31 23.58 6.59
CA GLY A 208 4.86 23.71 6.40
C GLY A 208 4.38 23.56 4.95
N ILE A 209 5.26 23.17 4.02
CA ILE A 209 4.91 22.98 2.60
C ILE A 209 4.10 21.68 2.42
N VAL A 210 4.53 20.61 3.08
CA VAL A 210 3.86 19.32 3.12
C VAL A 210 3.03 19.22 4.39
N GLU A 211 1.71 19.19 4.24
CA GLU A 211 0.76 19.16 5.36
C GLU A 211 0.47 17.72 5.82
N TYR A 212 0.38 16.79 4.86
CA TYR A 212 0.10 15.38 5.14
C TYR A 212 1.00 14.45 4.31
N PHE A 213 1.23 13.27 4.85
CA PHE A 213 1.96 12.18 4.18
C PHE A 213 1.20 10.86 4.36
N PHE A 214 1.02 10.12 3.27
CA PHE A 214 0.52 8.75 3.31
C PHE A 214 1.42 7.83 2.48
N GLY A 215 2.06 6.87 3.14
CA GLY A 215 2.84 5.81 2.50
C GLY A 215 2.18 4.45 2.68
N THR A 216 2.20 3.61 1.66
CA THR A 216 1.68 2.26 1.74
C THR A 216 2.58 1.27 1.02
N GLY A 217 2.56 0.02 1.48
CA GLY A 217 3.42 -1.05 1.00
C GLY A 217 3.13 -2.37 1.71
N VAL A 218 4.11 -3.28 1.68
CA VAL A 218 3.97 -4.61 2.28
C VAL A 218 4.70 -4.69 3.62
N THR A 219 6.00 -4.40 3.64
CA THR A 219 6.89 -4.61 4.78
C THR A 219 7.44 -3.29 5.32
N PRO A 220 7.67 -3.18 6.64
CA PRO A 220 8.32 -2.02 7.23
C PRO A 220 9.85 -2.00 7.01
N ILE A 221 10.37 -2.71 6.00
CA ILE A 221 11.81 -2.89 5.75
C ILE A 221 12.52 -1.55 5.62
N THR A 222 11.98 -0.65 4.81
CA THR A 222 12.59 0.66 4.61
C THR A 222 12.29 1.62 5.74
N LEU A 223 11.40 1.28 6.68
CA LEU A 223 11.04 2.21 7.75
C LEU A 223 12.20 2.50 8.68
N ASP A 224 13.15 1.62 8.96
CA ASP A 224 14.30 1.95 9.83
C ASP A 224 15.25 2.96 9.16
N SER A 225 15.57 2.75 7.89
CA SER A 225 16.37 3.68 7.10
C SER A 225 15.65 4.99 6.80
N MET A 226 14.32 4.92 6.64
CA MET A 226 13.44 6.07 6.66
C MET A 226 13.21 6.60 8.08
N THR A 227 13.54 5.93 9.17
CA THR A 227 13.31 6.48 10.52
C THR A 227 14.35 7.51 10.85
N SER A 228 15.62 7.35 10.45
CA SER A 228 16.54 8.48 10.54
C SER A 228 16.10 9.64 9.64
N GLY A 229 15.63 9.35 8.42
CA GLY A 229 15.24 10.39 7.45
C GLY A 229 13.83 11.01 7.62
N PHE A 230 12.89 10.29 8.23
CA PHE A 230 11.44 10.55 8.29
C PHE A 230 10.80 9.87 9.54
N ASN A 231 11.50 9.86 10.69
CA ASN A 231 10.98 9.36 12.00
C ASN A 231 9.69 10.01 12.51
N ILE A 232 9.17 11.01 11.80
CA ILE A 232 7.91 11.65 12.16
C ILE A 232 6.69 10.82 11.75
N ALA A 233 6.86 9.80 10.91
CA ALA A 233 5.76 8.97 10.44
C ALA A 233 5.43 7.81 11.38
N LYS A 234 4.13 7.55 11.51
CA LYS A 234 3.59 6.46 12.34
C LYS A 234 3.07 5.33 11.47
N ASN A 235 3.46 4.08 11.79
CA ASN A 235 2.88 2.90 11.18
C ASN A 235 1.57 2.51 11.88
N PHE A 236 0.46 2.50 11.14
CA PHE A 236 -0.89 2.18 11.63
C PHE A 236 -1.39 0.77 11.32
N SER A 237 -0.54 -0.07 10.74
CA SER A 237 -0.91 -1.41 10.27
C SER A 237 -1.50 -2.30 11.36
N THR A 238 -1.00 -2.20 12.59
CA THR A 238 -1.42 -3.04 13.72
C THR A 238 -2.36 -2.31 14.68
N GLN A 239 -2.79 -1.08 14.36
CA GLN A 239 -3.70 -0.33 15.22
C GLN A 239 -5.15 -0.83 15.08
N LYS A 240 -5.79 -1.09 16.23
CA LYS A 240 -7.17 -1.60 16.31
C LYS A 240 -8.15 -0.77 15.46
N GLN A 241 -8.04 0.54 15.54
CA GLN A 241 -8.97 1.46 14.88
C GLN A 241 -8.92 1.35 13.35
N PHE A 242 -7.78 0.97 12.75
CA PHE A 242 -7.62 0.84 11.31
C PHE A 242 -7.62 -0.63 10.82
N ASN A 243 -7.94 -1.60 11.69
CA ASN A 243 -7.88 -3.03 11.36
C ASN A 243 -8.67 -3.38 10.09
N ASN A 244 -9.91 -2.84 9.98
CA ASN A 244 -10.81 -3.16 8.87
C ASN A 244 -10.76 -2.12 7.73
N MET A 245 -9.75 -1.23 7.72
CA MET A 245 -9.61 -0.18 6.69
C MET A 245 -9.43 -0.78 5.30
N LEU A 246 -8.58 -1.80 5.21
CA LEU A 246 -8.34 -2.59 4.01
C LEU A 246 -8.64 -4.05 4.29
N GLY A 247 -9.02 -4.79 3.25
CA GLY A 247 -9.46 -6.17 3.38
C GLY A 247 -10.96 -6.34 3.69
N PHE A 248 -11.41 -7.59 3.72
CA PHE A 248 -12.81 -7.92 4.00
C PHE A 248 -12.98 -8.62 5.35
N THR A 249 -13.96 -8.17 6.12
CA THR A 249 -14.43 -8.86 7.33
C THR A 249 -15.30 -10.05 6.94
N GLU A 250 -15.46 -11.03 7.83
CA GLU A 250 -16.35 -12.18 7.55
C GLU A 250 -17.80 -11.76 7.20
N PRO A 251 -18.43 -10.77 7.88
CA PRO A 251 -19.74 -10.25 7.45
C PRO A 251 -19.76 -9.65 6.05
N GLU A 252 -18.69 -8.97 5.63
CA GLU A 252 -18.58 -8.40 4.28
C GLU A 252 -18.40 -9.50 3.22
N VAL A 253 -17.65 -10.57 3.54
CA VAL A 253 -17.56 -11.76 2.69
C VAL A 253 -18.92 -12.44 2.56
N LYS A 254 -19.67 -12.60 3.66
CA LYS A 254 -21.06 -13.12 3.64
C LYS A 254 -21.97 -12.29 2.75
N GLN A 255 -21.88 -10.97 2.85
CA GLN A 255 -22.64 -10.05 2.00
C GLN A 255 -22.27 -10.23 0.52
N LEU A 256 -20.98 -10.34 0.19
CA LEU A 256 -20.55 -10.61 -1.18
C LEU A 256 -21.10 -11.93 -1.71
N ILE A 257 -20.99 -13.02 -0.95
CA ILE A 257 -21.52 -14.33 -1.34
C ILE A 257 -23.01 -14.22 -1.66
N ASN A 258 -23.81 -13.62 -0.77
CA ASN A 258 -25.24 -13.42 -0.96
C ASN A 258 -25.59 -12.68 -2.26
N LEU A 259 -24.79 -11.68 -2.61
CA LEU A 259 -25.03 -10.86 -3.81
C LEU A 259 -24.57 -11.56 -5.08
N THR A 260 -23.51 -12.37 -5.01
CA THR A 260 -22.95 -13.09 -6.16
C THR A 260 -23.62 -14.43 -6.44
N LEU A 261 -24.04 -15.14 -5.39
CA LEU A 261 -24.47 -16.53 -5.39
C LEU A 261 -25.72 -16.71 -4.50
N PRO A 262 -26.84 -16.04 -4.80
CA PRO A 262 -28.01 -15.98 -3.92
C PRO A 262 -28.68 -17.35 -3.68
N ASP A 263 -28.54 -18.28 -4.63
CA ASP A 263 -29.17 -19.61 -4.58
C ASP A 263 -28.29 -20.67 -3.88
N GLN A 264 -27.09 -20.30 -3.43
CA GLN A 264 -26.14 -21.22 -2.80
C GLN A 264 -26.17 -21.14 -1.27
N SER A 265 -25.92 -22.29 -0.62
CA SER A 265 -25.80 -22.31 0.84
C SER A 265 -24.54 -21.56 1.29
N ASN A 266 -24.72 -20.38 1.86
CA ASN A 266 -23.66 -19.56 2.42
C ASN A 266 -22.74 -20.34 3.38
N HIS A 267 -23.31 -21.22 4.19
CA HIS A 267 -22.56 -21.88 5.27
C HIS A 267 -21.39 -22.71 4.75
N LEU A 268 -21.61 -23.48 3.68
CA LEU A 268 -20.55 -24.32 3.09
C LEU A 268 -19.50 -23.45 2.38
N LEU A 269 -19.92 -22.40 1.66
CA LEU A 269 -19.01 -21.50 0.95
C LEU A 269 -18.09 -20.73 1.90
N ILE A 270 -18.64 -20.23 3.02
CA ILE A 270 -17.84 -19.53 4.04
C ILE A 270 -16.86 -20.49 4.69
N LYS A 271 -17.29 -21.74 4.99
CA LYS A 271 -16.41 -22.77 5.52
C LYS A 271 -15.25 -23.02 4.56
N ASN A 272 -15.52 -23.21 3.27
CA ASN A 272 -14.48 -23.41 2.25
C ASN A 272 -13.54 -22.20 2.16
N ILE A 273 -14.06 -20.98 2.08
CA ILE A 273 -13.25 -19.75 2.07
C ILE A 273 -12.39 -19.63 3.33
N LYS A 274 -12.91 -20.03 4.49
CA LYS A 274 -12.16 -20.02 5.75
C LYS A 274 -11.07 -21.09 5.79
N GLU A 275 -11.33 -22.30 5.31
CA GLU A 275 -10.32 -23.36 5.23
C GLU A 275 -9.20 -23.01 4.24
N LEU A 276 -9.55 -22.35 3.14
CA LEU A 276 -8.59 -21.99 2.09
C LEU A 276 -7.80 -20.72 2.39
N TYR A 277 -8.48 -19.68 2.90
CA TYR A 277 -7.90 -18.35 3.01
C TYR A 277 -7.72 -17.89 4.46
N ASN A 278 -8.51 -18.40 5.42
CA ASN A 278 -8.52 -18.16 6.89
C ASN A 278 -8.63 -16.70 7.38
N GLY A 279 -8.00 -15.75 6.67
CA GLY A 279 -7.85 -14.36 7.01
C GLY A 279 -6.58 -14.08 7.82
N TYR A 280 -6.22 -12.80 7.85
CA TYR A 280 -5.04 -12.26 8.52
C TYR A 280 -5.47 -11.58 9.82
N LEU A 281 -4.72 -11.78 10.90
CA LEU A 281 -4.96 -11.15 12.19
C LEU A 281 -3.90 -10.07 12.44
N PHE A 282 -4.18 -8.82 12.09
CA PHE A 282 -3.20 -7.72 12.21
C PHE A 282 -3.11 -7.12 13.61
N ASN A 283 -4.17 -7.24 14.40
CA ASN A 283 -4.23 -6.84 15.80
C ASN A 283 -4.88 -7.97 16.60
N GLU A 284 -4.23 -8.40 17.68
CA GLU A 284 -4.66 -9.52 18.52
C GLU A 284 -6.07 -9.34 19.13
N ASN A 285 -6.51 -8.09 19.30
CA ASN A 285 -7.80 -7.74 19.89
C ASN A 285 -8.90 -7.48 18.84
N CYS A 286 -8.67 -7.93 17.59
CA CYS A 286 -9.56 -7.70 16.46
C CYS A 286 -9.96 -9.01 15.77
N GLN A 287 -10.89 -8.92 14.82
CA GLN A 287 -11.26 -10.03 13.95
C GLN A 287 -10.25 -10.20 12.80
N LYS A 288 -10.19 -11.42 12.26
CA LYS A 288 -9.43 -11.71 11.04
C LYS A 288 -10.01 -10.98 9.83
N ILE A 289 -9.13 -10.62 8.91
CA ILE A 289 -9.45 -9.91 7.68
C ILE A 289 -9.01 -10.75 6.48
N TYR A 290 -9.95 -11.04 5.59
CA TYR A 290 -9.71 -11.78 4.36
C TYR A 290 -9.04 -10.90 3.30
N ASN A 291 -8.15 -11.51 2.53
CA ASN A 291 -7.56 -10.90 1.34
C ASN A 291 -8.67 -10.68 0.28
N PRO A 292 -8.96 -9.43 -0.14
CA PRO A 292 -9.99 -9.12 -1.12
C PRO A 292 -9.84 -9.85 -2.44
N ASP A 293 -8.62 -9.92 -2.98
CA ASP A 293 -8.38 -10.48 -4.30
C ASP A 293 -8.68 -11.97 -4.35
N MET A 294 -8.28 -12.72 -3.30
CA MET A 294 -8.62 -14.15 -3.18
C MET A 294 -10.13 -14.39 -3.11
N VAL A 295 -10.85 -13.58 -2.31
CA VAL A 295 -12.32 -13.67 -2.21
C VAL A 295 -12.99 -13.28 -3.53
N LEU A 296 -12.55 -12.19 -4.15
CA LEU A 296 -13.10 -11.71 -5.42
C LEU A 296 -12.82 -12.68 -6.56
N TYR A 297 -11.63 -13.28 -6.60
CA TYR A 297 -11.27 -14.34 -7.54
C TYR A 297 -12.20 -15.53 -7.39
N TYR A 298 -12.33 -16.06 -6.16
CA TYR A 298 -13.18 -17.21 -5.86
C TYR A 298 -14.62 -16.97 -6.32
N LEU A 299 -15.20 -15.83 -5.95
CA LEU A 299 -16.59 -15.50 -6.31
C LEU A 299 -16.75 -15.16 -7.80
N SER A 300 -15.75 -14.53 -8.42
CA SER A 300 -15.75 -14.24 -9.86
C SER A 300 -15.77 -15.53 -10.68
N GLU A 301 -14.88 -16.48 -10.35
CA GLU A 301 -14.83 -17.76 -11.04
C GLU A 301 -16.08 -18.60 -10.79
N TYR A 302 -16.62 -18.58 -9.56
CA TYR A 302 -17.88 -19.24 -9.26
C TYR A 302 -19.03 -18.63 -10.08
N GLN A 303 -19.18 -17.30 -10.08
CA GLN A 303 -20.26 -16.62 -10.82
C GLN A 303 -20.17 -16.84 -12.34
N LYS A 304 -18.97 -17.07 -12.89
CA LYS A 304 -18.78 -17.32 -14.33
C LYS A 304 -19.12 -18.76 -14.73
N ASN A 305 -18.70 -19.72 -13.93
CA ASN A 305 -18.74 -21.15 -14.27
C ASN A 305 -19.89 -21.90 -13.58
N ASP A 306 -20.61 -21.25 -12.66
CA ASP A 306 -21.64 -21.84 -11.80
C ASP A 306 -21.11 -23.00 -10.93
N MET A 307 -19.80 -23.00 -10.64
CA MET A 307 -19.09 -24.00 -9.86
C MET A 307 -17.82 -23.41 -9.23
N GLN A 308 -17.39 -23.99 -8.11
CA GLN A 308 -16.15 -23.56 -7.42
C GLN A 308 -14.94 -23.65 -8.35
N PRO A 309 -14.01 -22.68 -8.32
CA PRO A 309 -12.77 -22.78 -9.08
C PRO A 309 -11.97 -24.04 -8.71
N LYS A 310 -11.41 -24.70 -9.71
CA LYS A 310 -10.50 -25.85 -9.51
C LYS A 310 -9.17 -25.40 -8.91
N GLU A 311 -8.61 -24.32 -9.45
CA GLU A 311 -7.44 -23.65 -8.92
C GLU A 311 -7.88 -22.69 -7.80
N LEU A 312 -7.50 -22.96 -6.56
CA LEU A 312 -7.98 -22.19 -5.40
C LEU A 312 -7.11 -20.97 -5.11
N ILE A 313 -5.93 -20.92 -5.73
CA ILE A 313 -4.97 -19.82 -5.64
C ILE A 313 -4.91 -19.11 -6.98
N ASP A 314 -5.10 -17.80 -6.95
CA ASP A 314 -4.94 -16.96 -8.11
C ASP A 314 -3.46 -16.98 -8.58
N THR A 315 -3.24 -17.18 -9.87
CA THR A 315 -1.91 -17.12 -10.50
C THR A 315 -1.24 -15.76 -10.29
N ASN A 316 -2.03 -14.70 -10.08
CA ASN A 316 -1.52 -13.37 -9.74
C ASN A 316 -0.86 -13.29 -8.35
N ILE A 317 -1.21 -14.18 -7.43
CA ILE A 317 -0.59 -14.30 -6.10
C ILE A 317 0.54 -15.34 -6.11
N ALA A 318 0.53 -16.29 -7.06
CA ALA A 318 1.55 -17.32 -7.18
C ALA A 318 3.00 -16.79 -7.22
N SER A 319 3.21 -15.64 -7.89
CA SER A 319 4.53 -15.00 -7.99
C SER A 319 5.11 -14.56 -6.62
N ASP A 320 4.24 -14.29 -5.64
CA ASP A 320 4.64 -13.84 -4.31
C ASP A 320 5.23 -15.00 -3.49
N TYR A 321 4.76 -16.23 -3.66
CA TYR A 321 5.37 -17.40 -3.04
C TYR A 321 6.82 -17.64 -3.51
N GLY A 322 7.11 -17.30 -4.77
CA GLY A 322 8.48 -17.30 -5.28
C GLY A 322 9.38 -16.31 -4.54
N LYS A 323 8.85 -15.15 -4.13
CA LYS A 323 9.56 -14.17 -3.30
C LYS A 323 9.71 -14.67 -1.86
N ILE A 324 8.66 -15.24 -1.28
CA ILE A 324 8.70 -15.86 0.06
C ILE A 324 9.80 -16.93 0.12
N LYS A 325 9.89 -17.82 -0.88
CA LYS A 325 10.96 -18.83 -0.95
C LYS A 325 12.36 -18.24 -0.89
N LYS A 326 12.58 -17.07 -1.51
CA LYS A 326 13.89 -16.38 -1.49
C LYS A 326 14.20 -15.79 -0.11
N LEU A 327 13.19 -15.36 0.64
CA LEU A 327 13.38 -14.86 2.00
C LEU A 327 13.87 -15.95 2.96
N PHE A 328 13.53 -17.22 2.73
CA PHE A 328 14.10 -18.31 3.52
C PHE A 328 15.63 -18.43 3.34
N ALA A 329 16.18 -18.00 2.20
CA ALA A 329 17.62 -17.98 1.96
C ALA A 329 18.32 -16.73 2.53
N LEU A 330 17.58 -15.81 3.18
CA LEU A 330 18.12 -14.54 3.66
C LEU A 330 18.96 -14.73 4.94
N GLN A 331 20.23 -14.32 4.88
CA GLN A 331 21.20 -14.31 5.99
C GLN A 331 21.48 -15.69 6.61
N GLU A 332 20.53 -16.26 7.36
CA GLU A 332 20.64 -17.50 8.14
C GLU A 332 19.64 -18.58 7.66
N PRO A 333 19.90 -19.27 6.53
CA PRO A 333 18.91 -20.16 5.90
C PRO A 333 18.49 -21.34 6.76
N PHE A 334 19.41 -21.88 7.57
CA PHE A 334 19.11 -22.98 8.48
C PHE A 334 18.09 -22.56 9.54
N ARG A 335 18.32 -21.43 10.21
CA ARG A 335 17.40 -20.85 11.20
C ARG A 335 16.04 -20.53 10.59
N ASN A 336 16.01 -19.95 9.38
CA ASN A 336 14.77 -19.62 8.70
C ASN A 336 13.97 -20.88 8.33
N SER A 337 14.66 -21.96 7.95
CA SER A 337 14.02 -23.26 7.64
C SER A 337 13.41 -23.91 8.88
N GLN A 338 14.03 -23.74 10.07
CA GLN A 338 13.44 -24.21 11.33
C GLN A 338 12.10 -23.52 11.64
N VAL A 339 11.97 -22.22 11.33
CA VAL A 339 10.69 -21.50 11.48
C VAL A 339 9.61 -22.09 10.57
N LEU A 340 9.96 -22.52 9.34
CA LEU A 340 9.01 -23.20 8.46
C LEU A 340 8.60 -24.55 9.04
N GLU A 341 9.55 -25.34 9.53
CA GLU A 341 9.29 -26.66 10.13
C GLU A 341 8.37 -26.56 11.34
N GLU A 342 8.60 -25.58 12.22
CA GLU A 342 7.69 -25.26 13.33
C GLU A 342 6.30 -24.94 12.80
N LEU A 343 6.16 -23.97 11.87
CA LEU A 343 4.85 -23.60 11.30
C LEU A 343 4.11 -24.79 10.68
N MET A 344 4.82 -25.70 10.02
CA MET A 344 4.25 -26.90 9.41
C MET A 344 3.82 -27.94 10.45
N THR A 345 4.46 -27.97 11.62
CA THR A 345 4.23 -28.99 12.66
C THR A 345 3.22 -28.52 13.72
N SER A 346 3.40 -27.31 14.27
CA SER A 346 2.52 -26.73 15.30
C SER A 346 1.40 -25.86 14.74
N GLY A 347 1.48 -25.43 13.49
CA GLY A 347 0.53 -24.48 12.88
C GLY A 347 0.76 -23.02 13.30
N GLU A 348 1.68 -22.76 14.22
CA GLU A 348 2.00 -21.43 14.74
C GLU A 348 3.45 -21.33 15.20
N THR A 349 4.01 -20.12 15.20
CA THR A 349 5.35 -19.86 15.74
C THR A 349 5.35 -18.55 16.54
N PRO A 350 5.78 -18.55 17.82
CA PRO A 350 5.79 -17.35 18.63
C PRO A 350 6.94 -16.44 18.20
N ALA A 351 6.69 -15.13 18.13
CA ALA A 351 7.70 -14.11 17.91
C ALA A 351 7.25 -12.76 18.45
N ILE A 352 8.21 -11.89 18.75
CA ILE A 352 7.95 -10.48 19.04
C ILE A 352 7.98 -9.74 17.70
N LEU A 353 6.89 -9.05 17.36
CA LEU A 353 6.84 -8.29 16.11
C LEU A 353 7.87 -7.15 16.13
N THR A 354 8.77 -7.17 15.17
CA THR A 354 9.69 -6.08 14.87
C THR A 354 8.89 -4.95 14.20
N PRO A 355 8.73 -3.78 14.85
CA PRO A 355 7.95 -2.69 14.29
C PRO A 355 8.69 -1.99 13.13
N GLN A 356 10.02 -2.02 13.16
CA GLN A 356 10.94 -1.36 12.21
C GLN A 356 12.19 -2.23 12.05
N PHE A 357 12.52 -2.59 10.80
CA PHE A 357 13.64 -3.49 10.50
C PHE A 357 14.94 -2.72 10.34
N SER A 358 15.85 -2.81 11.31
CA SER A 358 17.17 -2.22 11.17
C SER A 358 18.17 -3.14 10.50
N PHE A 359 18.87 -2.61 9.49
CA PHE A 359 19.96 -3.28 8.78
C PHE A 359 21.34 -2.93 9.35
N GLU A 360 21.37 -2.11 10.40
CA GLU A 360 22.57 -1.84 11.18
C GLU A 360 22.81 -2.88 12.28
N ARG A 361 21.76 -3.62 12.68
CA ARG A 361 21.84 -4.74 13.64
C ARG A 361 21.70 -6.10 12.94
N ASP A 362 22.06 -7.15 13.65
CA ASP A 362 21.93 -8.53 13.16
C ASP A 362 20.46 -8.90 12.93
N PHE A 363 20.19 -9.44 11.74
CA PHE A 363 18.88 -9.94 11.36
C PHE A 363 18.58 -11.25 12.09
N ASN A 364 17.61 -11.23 13.01
CA ASN A 364 17.34 -12.34 13.94
C ASN A 364 16.03 -13.10 13.61
N ARG A 365 15.64 -14.04 14.48
CA ARG A 365 14.42 -14.86 14.34
C ARG A 365 13.14 -14.05 14.39
N ASN A 366 13.04 -13.11 15.32
CA ASN A 366 11.88 -12.22 15.41
C ASN A 366 11.75 -11.37 14.15
N ASP A 367 12.87 -10.90 13.58
CA ASP A 367 12.84 -10.15 12.34
C ASP A 367 12.32 -11.02 11.17
N PHE A 368 12.81 -12.27 11.05
CA PHE A 368 12.33 -13.18 10.02
C PHE A 368 10.83 -13.49 10.14
N VAL A 369 10.36 -13.84 11.33
CA VAL A 369 8.93 -14.11 11.56
C VAL A 369 8.08 -12.85 11.32
N SER A 370 8.60 -11.68 11.69
CA SER A 370 7.93 -10.41 11.42
C SER A 370 7.80 -10.13 9.91
N LEU A 371 8.82 -10.46 9.10
CA LEU A 371 8.69 -10.35 7.64
C LEU A 371 7.57 -11.23 7.12
N LEU A 372 7.48 -12.48 7.59
CA LEU A 372 6.40 -13.40 7.22
C LEU A 372 5.02 -12.88 7.63
N PHE A 373 4.92 -12.18 8.76
CA PHE A 373 3.67 -11.56 9.21
C PHE A 373 3.16 -10.44 8.27
N TYR A 374 4.07 -9.67 7.66
CA TYR A 374 3.72 -8.54 6.80
C TYR A 374 3.44 -8.94 5.34
N LEU A 375 3.97 -10.08 4.88
CA LEU A 375 3.82 -10.62 3.53
C LEU A 375 2.46 -11.29 3.32
#